data_AF-A0A6A6N5Y6-F1
#
_entry.id   AF-A0A6A6N5Y6-F1
#
_cell.length_a   1.000
_cell.length_b   1.000
_cell.length_c   1.000
_cell.angle_alpha   90.00
_cell.angle_beta   90.00
_cell.angle_gamma   90.00
#
_symmetry.space_group_name_H-M   'P 1'
#
loop_
_entity.id
_entity.type
_entity.pdbx_description
1 polymer ?
#
loop_
_entity_poly.entity_id
_entity_poly.type
_entity_poly.pdbx_seq_one_letter_code
_entity_poly.pdbx_strand_id
1 'polypeptide(L)'
;MMLALEAFLAPGSELWMFNEVPEKEREKKLTDDGLDICGLESIKLVHWEENAVIRRHLESLPLETFTFDSSVSLLEIRSQHLYVFLGSVIALGSVMQQASDKLIIISEILDARSTNLVSVSKISDYVLSNELVGMALAMAAEEKQMNGDLEELFAEEGNEMCIKPAEFDLFD
;
A
#
# COMPACT_ATOMS: atom_id res chain seq x y z
N MET A 1 -3.80 -9.70 -2.15
CA MET A 1 -3.36 -8.29 -2.26
C MET A 1 -2.65 -8.01 -3.57
N MET A 2 -1.52 -8.67 -3.91
CA MET A 2 -0.81 -8.39 -5.18
C MET A 2 -1.65 -8.60 -6.44
N LEU A 3 -2.44 -9.67 -6.53
CA LEU A 3 -3.36 -9.87 -7.66
C LEU A 3 -4.43 -8.78 -7.78
N ALA A 4 -4.86 -8.20 -6.65
CA ALA A 4 -5.80 -7.09 -6.68
C ALA A 4 -5.11 -5.83 -7.21
N LEU A 5 -3.89 -5.53 -6.76
CA LEU A 5 -3.13 -4.40 -7.31
C LEU A 5 -2.96 -4.56 -8.83
N GLU A 6 -2.64 -5.76 -9.31
CA GLU A 6 -2.46 -6.05 -10.74
C GLU A 6 -3.70 -5.70 -11.59
N ALA A 7 -4.89 -5.95 -11.05
CA ALA A 7 -6.16 -5.62 -11.69
C ALA A 7 -6.48 -4.11 -11.68
N PHE A 8 -6.17 -3.40 -10.60
CA PHE A 8 -6.55 -2.00 -10.41
C PHE A 8 -5.53 -0.98 -10.92
N LEU A 9 -4.25 -1.36 -11.05
CA LEU A 9 -3.21 -0.42 -11.46
C LEU A 9 -3.06 -0.35 -12.98
N ALA A 10 -2.82 0.86 -13.47
CA ALA A 10 -2.61 1.09 -14.90
C ALA A 10 -1.35 0.37 -15.42
N PRO A 11 -1.32 -0.05 -16.70
CA PRO A 11 -0.16 -0.72 -17.27
C PRO A 11 1.12 0.10 -17.16
N GLY A 12 2.21 -0.56 -16.76
CA GLY A 12 3.51 0.08 -16.51
C GLY A 12 3.66 0.64 -15.09
N SER A 13 2.72 0.33 -14.19
CA SER A 13 2.86 0.64 -12.76
C SER A 13 3.97 -0.20 -12.13
N GLU A 14 4.57 0.29 -11.05
CA GLU A 14 5.69 -0.35 -10.38
C GLU A 14 5.37 -0.58 -8.89
N LEU A 15 5.51 -1.82 -8.45
CA LEU A 15 5.41 -2.17 -7.03
C LEU A 15 6.82 -2.38 -6.47
N TRP A 16 7.28 -1.40 -5.70
CA TRP A 16 8.58 -1.38 -5.05
C TRP A 16 8.51 -2.09 -3.70
N MET A 17 9.18 -3.23 -3.59
CA MET A 17 9.22 -4.04 -2.38
C MET A 17 10.52 -3.78 -1.63
N PHE A 18 10.44 -3.09 -0.49
CA PHE A 18 11.60 -2.73 0.33
C PHE A 18 11.66 -3.60 1.59
N ASN A 19 12.61 -4.54 1.62
CA ASN A 19 12.72 -5.54 2.68
C ASN A 19 14.15 -6.08 2.77
N GLU A 20 14.57 -6.57 3.93
CA GLU A 20 15.87 -7.24 4.15
C GLU A 20 15.92 -8.67 3.60
N VAL A 21 14.76 -9.24 3.22
CA VAL A 21 14.71 -10.60 2.65
C VAL A 21 15.30 -10.62 1.24
N PRO A 22 16.24 -11.54 0.94
CA PRO A 22 16.82 -11.67 -0.38
C PRO A 22 15.77 -11.84 -1.48
N GLU A 23 16.00 -11.22 -2.64
CA GLU A 23 15.08 -11.24 -3.79
C GLU A 23 14.64 -12.66 -4.16
N LYS A 24 15.58 -13.60 -4.27
CA LYS A 24 15.30 -15.01 -4.61
C LYS A 24 14.37 -15.69 -3.61
N GLU A 25 14.49 -15.37 -2.33
CA GLU A 25 13.64 -15.94 -1.29
C GLU A 25 12.24 -15.30 -1.33
N ARG A 26 12.15 -14.01 -1.67
CA ARG A 26 10.88 -13.32 -1.87
C ARG A 26 10.13 -13.88 -3.05
N GLU A 27 10.74 -13.91 -4.24
CA GLU A 27 10.10 -14.46 -5.44
C GLU A 27 9.60 -15.89 -5.20
N LYS A 28 10.44 -16.73 -4.59
CA LYS A 28 10.03 -18.08 -4.23
C LYS A 28 8.80 -18.08 -3.32
N LYS A 29 8.77 -17.24 -2.28
CA LYS A 29 7.62 -17.14 -1.38
C LYS A 29 6.37 -16.67 -2.11
N LEU A 30 6.50 -15.70 -3.01
CA LEU A 30 5.37 -15.21 -3.82
C LEU A 30 4.81 -16.31 -4.73
N THR A 31 5.69 -17.07 -5.38
CA THR A 31 5.29 -18.21 -6.23
C THR A 31 4.70 -19.36 -5.41
N ASP A 32 5.26 -19.66 -4.23
CA ASP A 32 4.73 -20.65 -3.30
C ASP A 32 3.32 -20.25 -2.80
N ASP A 33 3.08 -18.94 -2.64
CA ASP A 33 1.77 -18.36 -2.29
C ASP A 33 0.81 -18.26 -3.51
N GLY A 34 1.23 -18.77 -4.69
CA GLY A 34 0.39 -18.89 -5.88
C GLY A 34 0.42 -17.69 -6.84
N LEU A 35 1.33 -16.73 -6.65
CA LEU A 35 1.50 -15.60 -7.58
C LEU A 35 2.38 -16.01 -8.77
N ASP A 36 1.84 -15.87 -9.99
CA ASP A 36 2.62 -15.96 -11.22
C ASP A 36 3.29 -14.61 -11.52
N ILE A 37 4.54 -14.46 -11.10
CA ILE A 37 5.33 -13.23 -11.30
C ILE A 37 5.57 -12.97 -12.80
N CYS A 38 5.68 -14.03 -13.62
CA CYS A 38 5.94 -13.89 -15.05
C CYS A 38 4.69 -13.50 -15.84
N GLY A 39 3.51 -13.71 -15.28
CA GLY A 39 2.21 -13.41 -15.89
C GLY A 39 1.66 -12.01 -15.58
N LEU A 40 2.40 -11.18 -14.85
CA LEU A 40 2.00 -9.80 -14.58
C LEU A 40 2.15 -8.94 -15.84
N GLU A 41 1.07 -8.26 -16.24
CA GLU A 41 0.99 -7.39 -17.41
C GLU A 41 0.95 -5.91 -17.02
N SER A 42 0.25 -5.58 -15.93
CA SER A 42 0.02 -4.22 -15.47
C SER A 42 1.14 -3.72 -14.56
N ILE A 43 1.60 -4.55 -13.63
CA ILE A 43 2.59 -4.20 -12.61
C ILE A 43 3.93 -4.86 -12.87
N LYS A 44 4.99 -4.08 -12.69
CA LYS A 44 6.35 -4.57 -12.54
C LYS A 44 6.76 -4.60 -11.06
N LEU A 45 7.21 -5.75 -10.59
CA LEU A 45 7.83 -5.87 -9.27
C LEU A 45 9.26 -5.31 -9.30
N VAL A 46 9.60 -4.44 -8.34
CA VAL A 46 10.94 -3.91 -8.17
C VAL A 46 11.45 -4.21 -6.76
N HIS A 47 12.53 -4.96 -6.67
CA HIS A 47 13.04 -5.48 -5.40
C HIS A 47 14.18 -4.62 -4.85
N TRP A 48 14.05 -4.17 -3.60
CA TRP A 48 15.15 -3.61 -2.82
C TRP A 48 15.44 -4.45 -1.59
N GLU A 49 16.69 -4.87 -1.43
CA GLU A 49 17.17 -5.68 -0.30
C GLU A 49 17.84 -4.77 0.74
N GLU A 50 17.06 -4.12 1.58
CA GLU A 50 17.55 -3.10 2.50
C GLU A 50 16.72 -2.99 3.79
N ASN A 51 17.30 -2.41 4.84
CA ASN A 51 16.65 -2.22 6.14
C ASN A 51 15.88 -0.88 6.19
N ALA A 52 14.55 -0.98 6.34
CA ALA A 52 13.65 0.18 6.27
C ALA A 52 13.75 1.12 7.48
N VAL A 53 14.34 0.68 8.59
CA VAL A 53 14.57 1.52 9.78
C VAL A 53 15.78 2.43 9.57
N ILE A 54 16.68 2.06 8.66
CA ILE A 54 17.90 2.81 8.40
C ILE A 54 17.59 3.89 7.36
N ARG A 55 17.48 5.15 7.84
CA ARG A 55 17.20 6.33 7.00
C ARG A 55 18.07 6.41 5.74
N ARG A 56 19.38 6.22 5.85
CA ARG A 56 20.31 6.27 4.69
C ARG A 56 19.98 5.25 3.59
N HIS A 57 19.34 4.12 3.92
CA HIS A 57 18.91 3.14 2.92
C HIS A 57 17.59 3.56 2.25
N LEU A 58 16.74 4.31 2.95
CA LEU A 58 15.57 4.95 2.35
C LEU A 58 15.97 6.15 1.47
N GLU A 59 17.03 6.89 1.83
CA GLU A 59 17.55 8.00 1.02
C GLU A 59 18.16 7.56 -0.31
N SER A 60 18.54 6.29 -0.47
CA SER A 60 18.95 5.75 -1.77
C SER A 60 17.79 5.45 -2.72
N LEU A 61 16.55 5.50 -2.23
CA LEU A 61 15.37 5.36 -3.07
C LEU A 61 15.17 6.61 -3.92
N PRO A 62 14.85 6.48 -5.22
CA PRO A 62 14.52 7.60 -6.09
C PRO A 62 13.09 8.07 -5.79
N LEU A 63 12.80 8.48 -4.56
CA LEU A 63 11.45 8.87 -4.13
C LEU A 63 10.86 10.02 -4.96
N GLU A 64 11.71 10.83 -5.60
CA GLU A 64 11.31 11.88 -6.54
C GLU A 64 10.64 11.34 -7.81
N THR A 65 10.93 10.09 -8.21
CA THR A 65 10.34 9.48 -9.40
C THR A 65 9.01 8.81 -9.13
N PHE A 66 8.57 8.75 -7.87
CA PHE A 66 7.33 8.08 -7.51
C PHE A 66 6.15 8.98 -7.90
N THR A 67 5.32 8.47 -8.81
CA THR A 67 4.17 9.20 -9.36
C THR A 67 2.86 8.51 -9.01
N PHE A 68 1.79 9.31 -8.95
CA PHE A 68 0.40 8.86 -8.83
C PHE A 68 -0.43 9.47 -9.98
N ASP A 69 0.13 9.47 -11.18
CA ASP A 69 -0.57 9.94 -12.38
C ASP A 69 -0.91 8.71 -13.24
N SER A 70 -0.33 8.61 -14.43
CA SER A 70 -0.66 7.53 -15.37
C SER A 70 -0.05 6.17 -14.99
N SER A 71 1.01 6.18 -14.17
CA SER A 71 1.64 4.98 -13.60
C SER A 71 1.85 5.20 -12.11
N VAL A 72 1.49 4.19 -11.32
CA VAL A 72 1.59 4.26 -9.85
C VAL A 72 2.85 3.55 -9.38
N SER A 73 3.68 4.25 -8.62
CA SER A 73 4.81 3.65 -7.89
C SER A 73 4.41 3.46 -6.43
N LEU A 74 4.21 2.20 -6.03
CA LEU A 74 3.79 1.86 -4.67
C LEU A 74 4.99 1.31 -3.88
N LEU A 75 5.24 1.86 -2.69
CA LEU A 75 6.26 1.33 -1.78
C LEU A 75 5.60 0.47 -0.70
N GLU A 76 5.91 -0.84 -0.70
CA GLU A 76 5.46 -1.74 0.35
C GLU A 76 6.57 -2.00 1.37
N ILE A 77 6.28 -1.71 2.65
CA ILE A 77 7.12 -2.06 3.80
C ILE A 77 6.29 -2.95 4.72
N ARG A 78 6.71 -4.21 4.89
CA ARG A 78 6.07 -5.17 5.80
C ARG A 78 7.00 -5.53 6.95
N SER A 79 6.50 -5.47 8.18
CA SER A 79 7.19 -6.03 9.35
C SER A 79 6.20 -6.60 10.37
N GLN A 80 6.55 -7.72 10.98
CA GLN A 80 5.80 -8.30 12.10
C GLN A 80 6.18 -7.65 13.44
N HIS A 81 7.29 -6.91 13.48
CA HIS A 81 7.79 -6.26 14.68
C HIS A 81 7.39 -4.78 14.69
N LEU A 82 6.51 -4.40 15.62
CA LEU A 82 5.97 -3.04 15.72
C LEU A 82 7.03 -1.94 15.72
N TYR A 83 8.11 -2.10 16.49
CA TYR A 83 9.16 -1.08 16.57
C TYR A 83 9.92 -0.88 15.25
N VAL A 84 10.09 -1.96 14.48
CA VAL A 84 10.72 -1.90 13.14
C VAL A 84 9.78 -1.18 12.18
N PHE A 85 8.48 -1.51 12.22
CA PHE A 85 7.46 -0.85 11.41
C PHE A 85 7.35 0.65 11.72
N LEU A 86 7.22 1.02 12.99
CA LEU A 86 7.16 2.44 13.38
C LEU A 86 8.45 3.16 13.03
N GLY A 87 9.60 2.52 13.26
CA GLY A 87 10.90 3.05 12.87
C GLY A 87 11.00 3.34 11.38
N SER A 88 10.51 2.43 10.53
CA SER A 88 10.55 2.61 9.08
C SER A 88 9.61 3.71 8.60
N VAL A 89 8.38 3.78 9.13
CA VAL A 89 7.44 4.82 8.71
C VAL A 89 7.87 6.21 9.21
N ILE A 90 8.45 6.31 10.42
CA ILE A 90 9.07 7.56 10.92
C ILE A 90 10.23 7.97 10.02
N ALA A 91 11.14 7.03 9.72
CA ALA A 91 12.31 7.30 8.89
C ALA A 91 11.87 7.79 7.51
N LEU A 92 10.89 7.12 6.90
CA LEU A 92 10.33 7.50 5.61
C LEU A 92 9.63 8.86 5.65
N GLY A 93 8.79 9.12 6.66
CA GLY A 93 8.17 10.44 6.85
C GLY A 93 9.20 11.57 7.00
N SER A 94 10.36 11.29 7.60
CA SER A 94 11.45 12.27 7.69
C SER A 94 12.15 12.53 6.35
N VAL A 95 12.24 11.51 5.48
CA VAL A 95 12.77 11.65 4.12
C VAL A 95 11.74 12.36 3.23
N MET A 96 10.45 12.08 3.40
CA MET A 96 9.36 12.71 2.65
C MET A 96 9.15 14.18 2.98
N GLN A 97 9.45 14.65 4.19
CA GLN A 97 9.49 16.10 4.44
C GLN A 97 10.49 16.84 3.53
N GLN A 98 11.44 16.10 2.93
CA GLN A 98 12.40 16.60 1.96
C GLN A 98 12.08 16.17 0.52
N ALA A 99 11.19 15.19 0.31
CA ALA A 99 10.90 14.57 -0.98
C ALA A 99 9.39 14.63 -1.31
N SER A 100 9.07 15.26 -2.45
CA SER A 100 7.79 15.33 -3.18
C SER A 100 6.49 14.95 -2.43
N ASP A 101 5.54 15.90 -2.37
CA ASP A 101 4.19 15.74 -1.80
C ASP A 101 3.30 14.66 -2.49
N LYS A 102 3.81 13.91 -3.47
CA LYS A 102 3.04 13.01 -4.33
C LYS A 102 3.18 11.52 -4.00
N LEU A 103 4.03 11.16 -3.05
CA LEU A 103 4.25 9.75 -2.69
C LEU A 103 3.15 9.25 -1.74
N ILE A 104 2.49 8.15 -2.10
CA ILE A 104 1.53 7.45 -1.25
C ILE A 104 2.24 6.27 -0.59
N ILE A 105 2.26 6.25 0.74
CA ILE A 105 2.75 5.11 1.52
C ILE A 105 1.55 4.29 1.96
N ILE A 106 1.55 3.01 1.61
CA ILE A 106 0.61 2.04 2.14
C ILE A 106 1.38 1.11 3.07
N SER A 107 1.15 1.28 4.37
CA SER A 107 1.78 0.48 5.42
C SER A 107 0.72 -0.21 6.27
N GLU A 108 0.81 -1.54 6.39
CA GLU A 108 -0.15 -2.36 7.13
C GLU A 108 0.35 -2.70 8.54
N ILE A 109 -0.44 -2.38 9.57
CA ILE A 109 -0.19 -2.84 10.95
C ILE A 109 -0.92 -4.15 11.21
N LEU A 110 -0.13 -5.21 11.46
CA LEU A 110 -0.66 -6.54 11.78
C LEU A 110 -1.08 -6.72 13.25
N ASP A 111 -0.53 -5.95 14.20
CA ASP A 111 -0.88 -6.03 15.64
C ASP A 111 -1.78 -4.85 16.06
N ALA A 112 -3.06 -5.13 16.35
CA ALA A 112 -4.06 -4.14 16.74
C ALA A 112 -3.75 -3.39 18.05
N ARG A 113 -2.88 -3.91 18.92
CA ARG A 113 -2.52 -3.22 20.19
C ARG A 113 -1.69 -1.95 19.98
N SER A 114 -1.24 -1.74 18.75
CA SER A 114 -0.33 -0.67 18.35
C SER A 114 -1.02 0.60 17.87
N THR A 115 -2.31 0.54 17.56
CA THR A 115 -3.05 1.61 16.86
C THR A 115 -3.08 2.91 17.67
N ASN A 116 -3.19 2.80 19.00
CA ASN A 116 -3.14 3.94 19.93
C ASN A 116 -1.82 4.71 19.94
N LEU A 117 -0.69 4.10 19.54
CA LEU A 117 0.61 4.78 19.45
C LEU A 117 0.77 5.54 18.13
N VAL A 118 0.06 5.12 17.08
CA VAL A 118 0.13 5.72 15.75
C VAL A 118 -0.82 6.91 15.61
N SER A 119 -2.00 6.84 16.24
CA SER A 119 -3.04 7.88 16.21
C SER A 119 -2.58 9.25 16.74
N VAL A 120 -1.50 9.30 17.52
CA VAL A 120 -0.95 10.53 18.12
C VAL A 120 0.14 11.18 17.27
N SER A 121 0.43 10.64 16.08
CA SER A 121 1.52 11.08 15.21
C SER A 121 1.03 11.40 13.80
N LYS A 122 1.74 12.26 13.06
CA LYS A 122 1.49 12.54 11.62
C LYS A 122 1.63 11.31 10.70
N ILE A 123 1.85 10.14 11.29
CA ILE A 123 2.04 8.86 10.62
C ILE A 123 0.69 8.17 10.39
N SER A 124 -0.37 8.57 11.12
CA SER A 124 -1.72 8.06 10.91
C SER A 124 -2.20 8.20 9.46
N ASP A 125 -1.75 9.24 8.77
CA ASP A 125 -2.17 9.56 7.40
C ASP A 125 -1.65 8.53 6.37
N TYR A 126 -0.69 7.68 6.77
CA TYR A 126 0.01 6.72 5.91
C TYR A 126 -0.18 5.26 6.33
N VAL A 127 -0.95 5.02 7.40
CA VAL A 127 -1.07 3.69 8.01
C VAL A 127 -2.51 3.20 7.90
N LEU A 128 -2.66 2.05 7.24
CA LEU A 128 -3.91 1.31 7.18
C LEU A 128 -3.88 0.22 8.27
N SER A 129 -4.93 0.20 9.09
CA SER A 129 -5.08 -0.72 10.22
C SER A 129 -6.12 -1.78 9.93
N ASN A 130 -5.95 -2.97 10.52
CA ASN A 130 -6.97 -4.01 10.57
C ASN A 130 -8.27 -3.58 11.27
N GLU A 131 -8.30 -2.39 11.89
CA GLU A 131 -9.55 -1.76 12.34
C GLU A 131 -10.56 -1.55 11.20
N LEU A 132 -10.11 -1.27 9.97
CA LEU A 132 -11.00 -1.18 8.80
C LEU A 132 -11.73 -2.51 8.54
N VAL A 133 -11.01 -3.63 8.69
CA VAL A 133 -11.60 -4.97 8.57
C VAL A 133 -12.63 -5.21 9.67
N GLY A 134 -12.33 -4.78 10.90
CA GLY A 134 -13.28 -4.85 12.01
C GLY A 134 -14.55 -4.04 11.76
N MET A 135 -14.44 -2.85 11.17
CA MET A 135 -15.58 -2.03 10.79
C MET A 135 -16.40 -2.67 9.67
N ALA A 136 -15.76 -3.17 8.62
CA ALA A 136 -16.45 -3.87 7.52
C ALA A 136 -17.23 -5.10 8.04
N LEU A 137 -16.63 -5.88 8.94
CA LEU A 137 -17.30 -7.01 9.58
C LEU A 137 -18.49 -6.58 10.44
N ALA A 138 -18.39 -5.48 11.18
CA ALA A 138 -19.50 -4.94 11.97
C ALA A 138 -20.65 -4.47 11.06
N MET A 139 -20.34 -3.76 9.98
CA MET A 139 -21.31 -3.31 8.97
C MET A 139 -22.07 -4.48 8.33
N ALA A 140 -21.34 -5.52 7.92
CA ALA A 140 -21.93 -6.74 7.36
C ALA A 140 -22.74 -7.55 8.39
N ALA A 141 -22.37 -7.49 9.67
CA ALA A 141 -23.09 -8.14 10.75
C ALA A 141 -24.38 -7.41 11.14
N GLU A 142 -24.40 -6.08 11.00
CA GLU A 142 -25.55 -5.24 11.34
C GLU A 142 -26.63 -5.29 10.25
N GLU A 143 -26.25 -5.23 8.98
CA GLU A 143 -27.19 -5.28 7.84
C GLU A 143 -26.68 -6.27 6.77
N LYS A 144 -27.46 -7.33 6.51
CA LYS A 144 -27.03 -8.40 5.57
C LYS A 144 -26.84 -7.90 4.14
N GLN A 145 -27.60 -6.88 3.74
CA GLN A 145 -27.48 -6.29 2.41
C GLN A 145 -26.12 -5.60 2.19
N MET A 146 -25.54 -5.04 3.26
CA MET A 146 -24.26 -4.33 3.21
C MET A 146 -23.10 -5.22 2.77
N ASN A 147 -23.19 -6.55 3.00
CA ASN A 147 -22.17 -7.46 2.52
C ASN A 147 -22.12 -7.51 0.99
N GLY A 148 -23.27 -7.42 0.31
CA GLY A 148 -23.31 -7.36 -1.16
C GLY A 148 -22.72 -6.06 -1.71
N ASP A 149 -23.04 -4.93 -1.07
CA ASP A 149 -22.51 -3.62 -1.47
C ASP A 149 -20.99 -3.53 -1.25
N LEU A 150 -20.47 -4.09 -0.14
CA LEU A 150 -19.03 -4.18 0.12
C LEU A 150 -18.33 -5.13 -0.86
N GLU A 151 -18.93 -6.28 -1.15
CA GLU A 151 -18.39 -7.21 -2.15
C GLU A 151 -18.30 -6.57 -3.54
N GLU A 152 -19.30 -5.78 -3.95
CA GLU A 152 -19.28 -5.04 -5.21
C GLU A 152 -18.21 -3.94 -5.21
N LEU A 153 -18.08 -3.17 -4.12
CA LEU A 153 -17.11 -2.08 -4.04
C LEU A 153 -15.65 -2.54 -4.06
N PHE A 154 -15.37 -3.77 -3.59
CA PHE A 154 -14.02 -4.35 -3.58
C PHE A 154 -13.77 -5.34 -4.73
N ALA A 155 -14.75 -5.56 -5.60
CA ALA A 155 -14.58 -6.38 -6.79
C ALA A 155 -13.76 -5.64 -7.86
N GLU A 156 -12.98 -6.39 -8.65
CA GLU A 156 -12.28 -5.87 -9.83
C GLU A 156 -13.27 -5.32 -10.88
N GLU A 157 -14.42 -5.98 -11.02
CA GLU A 157 -15.47 -5.57 -11.94
C GLU A 157 -16.65 -5.00 -11.16
N GLY A 158 -17.15 -3.83 -11.57
CA GLY A 158 -18.33 -3.22 -10.98
C GLY A 158 -18.18 -1.73 -10.71
N ASN A 159 -18.82 -1.27 -9.66
CA ASN A 159 -18.74 0.12 -9.22
C ASN A 159 -17.56 0.31 -8.26
N GLU A 160 -16.75 1.33 -8.52
CA GLU A 160 -15.62 1.72 -7.67
C GLU A 160 -15.78 3.15 -7.14
N MET A 161 -15.13 3.43 -6.01
CA MET A 161 -15.09 4.78 -5.45
C MET A 161 -13.98 5.59 -6.12
N CYS A 162 -14.33 6.59 -6.93
CA CYS A 162 -13.38 7.49 -7.57
C CYS A 162 -13.50 8.92 -7.03
N ILE A 163 -12.36 9.58 -6.82
CA ILE A 163 -12.30 11.04 -6.63
C ILE A 163 -11.97 11.66 -7.99
N LYS A 164 -12.85 12.52 -8.51
CA LYS A 164 -12.64 13.22 -9.78
C LYS A 164 -12.35 14.71 -9.54
N PRO A 165 -11.49 15.35 -10.36
CA PRO A 165 -11.32 16.79 -10.32
C PRO A 165 -12.64 17.50 -10.59
N ALA A 166 -12.89 18.61 -9.90
CA ALA A 166 -14.12 19.40 -10.04
C ALA A 166 -14.36 19.90 -11.49
N GLU A 167 -13.30 19.95 -12.30
CA GLU A 167 -13.36 20.32 -13.73
C GLU A 167 -14.27 19.40 -14.55
N PHE A 168 -14.44 18.14 -14.13
CA PHE A 168 -15.34 17.19 -14.79
C PHE A 168 -16.83 17.56 -14.62
N ASP A 169 -17.17 18.37 -13.62
CA ASP A 169 -18.55 18.79 -13.32
C ASP A 169 -18.86 20.23 -13.81
N LEU A 170 -17.92 20.89 -14.50
CA LEU A 170 -18.06 22.29 -14.96
C LEU A 170 -18.70 22.46 -16.35
N PHE A 171 -19.19 21.37 -16.96
CA PHE A 171 -19.94 21.41 -18.22
C PHE A 171 -21.37 20.91 -18.01
N ASP A 172 -22.19 21.73 -17.33
CA ASP A 172 -23.65 21.72 -17.39
C ASP A 172 -24.18 23.14 -17.59
#